data_AF-A0A2N3TBI4-F1
#
_entry.id   AF-A0A2N3TBI4-F1
#
_cell.length_a   1.000
_cell.length_b   1.000
_cell.length_c   1.000
_cell.angle_alpha   90.00
_cell.angle_beta   90.00
_cell.angle_gamma   90.00
#
_symmetry.space_group_name_H-M   'P 1'
#
loop_
_entity.id
_entity.type
_entity.pdbx_description
1 polymer ?
#
loop_
_entity_poly.entity_id
_entity_poly.type
_entity_poly.pdbx_seq_one_letter_code
_entity_poly.pdbx_strand_id
1 'polypeptide(L)' 'MKSILNLTGVKKLSKEQQQDITGSSMRWPRCCPTGRGCLVTWSGGSFCEPGYCRSNGYCIFA' A
#
# COMPACT_ATOMS: atom_id res chain seq x y z
N MET A 1 3.02 23.25 -17.90
CA MET A 1 3.31 21.81 -17.71
C MET A 1 2.21 21.00 -18.37
N LYS A 2 2.53 20.04 -19.24
CA LYS A 2 1.51 19.16 -19.86
C LYS A 2 1.18 18.04 -18.86
N SER A 3 -0.10 17.83 -18.55
CA SER A 3 -0.53 16.76 -17.66
C SER A 3 -0.44 15.40 -18.34
N ILE A 4 0.03 14.39 -17.63
CA ILE A 4 0.13 13.00 -18.12
C ILE A 4 -1.23 12.46 -18.61
N LEU A 5 -2.33 12.97 -18.05
CA LEU A 5 -3.71 12.68 -18.47
C LEU A 5 -4.03 13.08 -19.92
N ASN A 6 -3.23 13.97 -20.53
CA ASN A 6 -3.44 14.45 -21.91
C ASN A 6 -2.52 13.74 -22.93
N LEU A 7 -1.80 12.69 -22.51
CA LEU A 7 -1.00 11.87 -23.42
C LEU A 7 -1.86 10.77 -24.03
N THR A 8 -1.74 10.59 -25.34
CA THR A 8 -2.42 9.50 -26.07
C THR A 8 -2.00 8.15 -25.49
N GLY A 9 -2.99 7.34 -25.10
CA GLY A 9 -2.77 6.03 -24.45
C GLY A 9 -2.88 6.05 -22.92
N VAL A 10 -2.98 7.21 -22.28
CA VAL A 10 -3.25 7.32 -20.84
C VAL A 10 -4.75 7.50 -20.61
N LYS A 11 -5.36 6.58 -19.85
CA LYS A 11 -6.77 6.64 -19.45
C LYS A 11 -6.88 6.82 -17.95
N LYS A 12 -7.71 7.77 -17.51
CA LYS A 12 -8.09 7.89 -16.10
C LYS A 12 -9.05 6.75 -15.74
N LEU A 13 -8.68 5.93 -14.77
CA LEU A 13 -9.53 4.84 -14.28
C LEU A 13 -10.54 5.36 -13.27
N SER A 14 -11.72 4.72 -13.21
CA SER A 14 -12.64 4.90 -12.08
C SER A 14 -12.04 4.31 -10.80
N LYS A 15 -12.59 4.68 -9.64
CA LYS A 15 -12.14 4.09 -8.36
C LYS A 15 -12.38 2.58 -8.31
N GLU A 16 -13.47 2.08 -8.90
CA GLU A 16 -13.71 0.63 -8.94
C GLU A 16 -12.69 -0.06 -9.85
N GLN A 17 -12.44 0.50 -11.03
CA GLN A 17 -11.42 -0.04 -11.95
C GLN A 17 -10.01 0.00 -11.33
N GLN A 18 -9.75 0.96 -10.46
CA GLN A 18 -8.49 1.02 -9.73
C GLN A 18 -8.39 -0.11 -8.70
N GLN A 19 -9.48 -0.48 -8.01
CA GLN A 19 -9.52 -1.58 -7.03
C GLN A 19 -9.25 -2.96 -7.65
N ASP A 20 -9.57 -3.13 -8.93
CA ASP A 20 -9.31 -4.37 -9.66
C ASP A 20 -7.83 -4.54 -10.05
N ILE A 21 -7.01 -3.48 -9.93
CA ILE A 21 -5.57 -3.58 -10.17
C ILE A 21 -4.93 -4.35 -9.00
N THR A 22 -4.25 -5.45 -9.28
CA THR A 22 -3.46 -6.18 -8.29
C THR A 22 -2.45 -5.24 -7.60
N GLY A 23 -2.59 -5.07 -6.28
CA GLY A 23 -1.78 -4.12 -5.48
C GLY A 23 -2.45 -2.78 -5.17
N SER A 24 -3.63 -2.50 -5.73
CA SER A 24 -4.44 -1.31 -5.41
C SER A 24 -5.18 -1.38 -4.09
N SER A 25 -5.34 -2.60 -3.55
CA SER A 25 -5.86 -2.78 -2.21
C SER A 25 -4.85 -2.13 -1.27
N MET A 26 -5.21 -0.96 -0.72
CA MET A 26 -4.47 -0.29 0.34
C MET A 26 -4.53 -1.18 1.59
N ARG A 27 -3.72 -2.25 1.58
CA ARG A 27 -3.49 -3.08 2.75
C ARG A 27 -2.65 -2.22 3.66
N TRP A 28 -3.33 -1.59 4.62
CA TRP A 28 -2.66 -0.91 5.70
C TRP A 28 -1.63 -1.89 6.30
N PRO A 29 -0.37 -1.46 6.44
CA PRO A 29 0.67 -2.31 7.01
C PRO A 29 0.18 -2.75 8.39
N ARG A 30 0.18 -4.06 8.62
CA ARG A 30 -0.12 -4.58 9.95
C ARG A 30 1.11 -4.46 10.82
N CYS A 31 0.91 -4.56 12.12
CA CYS A 31 2.01 -4.73 13.04
C CYS A 31 2.75 -6.05 12.81
N CYS A 32 4.07 -6.02 12.94
CA CYS A 32 4.84 -7.25 12.97
C CYS A 32 4.47 -8.12 14.19
N PRO A 33 4.53 -9.46 14.06
CA PRO A 33 4.23 -10.38 15.16
C PRO A 33 5.11 -10.16 16.39
N THR A 34 6.31 -9.64 16.20
CA THR A 34 7.28 -9.28 17.24
C THR A 34 6.90 -8.00 18.01
N GLY A 35 5.81 -7.31 17.61
CA GLY A 35 5.34 -6.07 18.21
C GLY A 35 6.16 -4.83 17.85
N ARG A 36 7.17 -4.96 17.00
CA ARG A 36 8.03 -3.85 16.56
C ARG A 36 8.01 -3.73 15.04
N GLY A 37 7.48 -2.61 14.56
CA GLY A 37 7.52 -2.27 13.14
C GLY A 37 6.32 -2.71 12.31
N CYS A 38 6.37 -2.32 11.04
CA CYS A 38 5.32 -2.55 10.05
C CYS A 38 5.64 -3.79 9.22
N LEU A 39 4.68 -4.70 9.17
CA LEU A 39 4.73 -5.90 8.36
C LEU A 39 4.45 -5.53 6.90
N VAL A 40 5.49 -5.61 6.08
CA VAL A 40 5.39 -5.57 4.62
C VAL A 40 5.24 -6.99 4.13
N THR A 41 4.20 -7.28 3.36
CA THR A 41 3.94 -8.61 2.78
C THR A 41 3.81 -8.49 1.27
N TRP A 42 4.50 -9.34 0.53
CA TRP A 42 4.38 -9.45 -0.93
C TRP A 42 4.28 -10.93 -1.33
N SER A 43 3.99 -11.18 -2.61
CA SER A 43 3.90 -12.52 -3.18
C SER A 43 5.29 -13.20 -3.17
N GLY A 44 5.63 -13.84 -2.05
CA GLY A 44 6.90 -14.52 -1.84
C GLY A 44 7.56 -14.29 -0.48
N GLY A 45 7.01 -13.41 0.37
CA GLY A 45 7.55 -13.22 1.71
C GLY A 45 6.95 -12.07 2.50
N SER A 46 7.47 -11.90 3.70
CA SER A 46 7.17 -10.76 4.56
C SER A 46 8.41 -10.30 5.31
N PHE A 47 8.60 -8.99 5.46
CA PHE A 47 9.62 -8.39 6.32
C PHE A 47 9.03 -7.33 7.23
N CYS A 48 9.75 -7.02 8.29
CA CYS A 48 9.41 -5.99 9.26
C CYS A 48 10.24 -4.75 9.00
N GLU A 49 9.60 -3.63 8.69
CA GLU A 49 10.25 -2.32 8.68
C GLU A 49 10.08 -1.57 9.99
N PRO A 50 11.01 -0.70 10.35
CA PRO A 50 10.81 0.26 11.44
C PRO A 50 9.50 1.03 11.27
N GLY A 51 8.75 1.15 12.36
CA GLY A 51 7.44 1.80 12.35
C GLY A 51 6.73 1.71 13.69
N TYR A 52 5.65 2.49 13.79
CA TYR A 52 4.84 2.61 14.99
C TYR A 52 3.51 1.89 14.84
N CYS A 53 3.26 0.99 15.77
CA CYS A 53 2.01 0.26 15.88
C CYS A 53 0.98 1.03 16.69
N ARG A 54 -0.19 1.27 16.10
CA ARG A 54 -1.36 1.81 16.80
C ARG A 54 -2.17 0.69 17.44
N SER A 55 -2.91 1.02 18.50
CA SER A 55 -3.75 0.09 19.27
C SER A 55 -4.83 -0.62 18.45
N ASN A 56 -5.19 -0.09 17.27
CA ASN A 56 -6.13 -0.70 16.33
C ASN A 56 -5.45 -1.69 15.35
N GLY A 57 -4.17 -2.03 15.55
CA GLY A 57 -3.41 -2.98 14.73
C GLY A 57 -2.82 -2.40 13.44
N TYR A 58 -3.01 -1.09 13.20
CA TYR A 58 -2.44 -0.38 12.06
C TYR A 58 -1.01 0.03 12.36
N CYS A 59 -0.14 -0.07 11.37
CA CYS A 59 1.24 0.38 11.48
C CYS A 59 1.52 1.60 10.58
N ILE A 60 2.29 2.55 11.13
CA ILE A 60 2.77 3.75 10.46
C ILE A 60 4.29 3.59 10.30
N PHE A 61 4.79 3.59 9.07
CA PHE A 61 6.22 3.57 8.81
C PHE A 61 6.90 4.82 9.38
N ALA A 62 8.09 4.66 9.95
CA ALA A 62 8.89 5.70 10.59
C ALA A 62 10.14 6.01 9.77
#